data_AF-A8MI34-F1
#
_entry.id   AF-A8MI34-F1
#
_cell.length_a   1.000
_cell.length_b   1.000
_cell.length_c   1.000
_cell.angle_alpha   90.00
_cell.angle_beta   90.00
_cell.angle_gamma   90.00
#
_symmetry.space_group_name_H-M   'P 1'
#
loop_
_entity.id
_entity.type
_entity.pdbx_description
1 polymer ?
#
loop_
_entity_poly.entity_id
_entity_poly.type
_entity_poly.pdbx_seq_one_letter_code
_entity_poly.pdbx_strand_id
1 'polypeptide(L)'
;MKISRNIIIFMSFFCICFLGLAIFLEFGYFEVLDSNIFKDHIDFYINISLGVFCSGILVLIPTIVQYLTEKKRYYIEMHRLANYALSEAVEIIRCMDEYSQDDSIFSHFENFRLCYKELIYQYSLFAYFFRLSQRDKLIDSVISQTMKFILIQEELLKYCKQLKEGIISENEYKKCFDIVRGQMSNSFKKDFVKYQGMIEMDIMALIKDKKIEKYF
;
A
#
# COMPACT_ATOMS: atom_id res chain seq x y z
N MET A 1 -7.11 -3.93 9.69
CA MET A 1 -7.71 -3.33 8.46
C MET A 1 -9.07 -3.87 7.99
N LYS A 2 -9.26 -5.13 7.54
CA LYS A 2 -10.60 -5.69 7.12
C LYS A 2 -11.64 -5.59 8.22
N ILE A 3 -11.22 -6.04 9.39
CA ILE A 3 -12.00 -5.99 10.62
C ILE A 3 -12.31 -4.54 10.99
N SER A 4 -11.30 -3.67 11.01
CA SER A 4 -11.46 -2.23 11.30
C SER A 4 -12.41 -1.53 10.33
N ARG A 5 -12.34 -1.80 9.01
CA ARG A 5 -13.26 -1.22 8.01
C ARG A 5 -14.70 -1.68 8.22
N ASN A 6 -14.90 -2.97 8.45
CA ASN A 6 -16.23 -3.53 8.68
C ASN A 6 -16.83 -3.01 9.99
N ILE A 7 -16.01 -2.87 11.04
CA ILE A 7 -16.40 -2.24 12.30
C ILE A 7 -16.75 -0.77 12.08
N ILE A 8 -15.98 -0.01 11.30
CA ILE A 8 -16.29 1.39 10.98
C ILE A 8 -17.65 1.49 10.29
N ILE A 9 -17.90 0.68 9.26
CA ILE A 9 -19.17 0.71 8.51
C ILE A 9 -20.34 0.34 9.43
N PHE A 10 -20.21 -0.75 10.18
CA PHE A 10 -21.25 -1.23 11.09
C PHE A 10 -21.54 -0.22 12.21
N MET A 11 -20.50 0.30 12.86
CA MET A 11 -20.64 1.27 13.95
C MET A 11 -21.13 2.63 13.45
N SER A 12 -20.77 3.04 12.23
CA SER A 12 -21.34 4.26 11.62
C SER A 12 -22.84 4.10 11.40
N PHE A 13 -23.27 2.96 10.84
CA PHE A 13 -24.69 2.65 10.66
C PHE A 13 -25.42 2.61 12.01
N PHE A 14 -24.84 1.93 13.00
CA PHE A 14 -25.36 1.85 14.35
C PHE A 14 -25.55 3.25 14.97
N CYS A 15 -24.53 4.12 14.89
CA CYS A 15 -24.62 5.50 15.38
C CYS A 15 -25.72 6.29 14.68
N ILE A 16 -25.83 6.18 13.35
CA ILE A 16 -26.87 6.89 12.57
C ILE A 16 -28.27 6.42 13.00
N CYS A 17 -28.49 5.12 13.20
CA CYS A 17 -29.78 4.59 13.62
C CYS A 17 -30.18 5.10 15.01
N PHE A 18 -29.30 5.02 16.01
CA PHE A 18 -29.63 5.43 17.38
C PHE A 18 -29.73 6.95 17.56
N LEU A 19 -28.93 7.72 16.81
CA LEU A 19 -29.10 9.18 16.74
C LEU A 19 -30.42 9.55 16.07
N GLY A 20 -30.75 8.91 14.94
CA GLY A 20 -32.02 9.12 14.25
C GLY A 20 -33.23 8.74 15.10
N LEU A 21 -33.13 7.67 15.89
CA LEU A 21 -34.17 7.26 16.83
C LEU A 21 -34.32 8.25 17.99
N ALA A 22 -33.23 8.78 18.54
CA ALA A 22 -33.28 9.83 19.55
C ALA A 22 -33.96 11.10 19.02
N ILE A 23 -33.56 11.58 17.82
CA ILE A 23 -34.16 12.75 17.17
C ILE A 23 -35.65 12.52 16.87
N PHE A 24 -36.01 11.31 16.40
CA PHE A 24 -37.41 10.97 16.12
C PHE A 24 -38.26 10.95 17.39
N LEU A 25 -37.74 10.44 18.52
CA LEU A 25 -38.43 10.46 19.80
C LEU A 25 -38.59 11.88 20.36
N GLU A 26 -37.57 12.72 20.22
CA GLU A 26 -37.56 14.09 20.72
C GLU A 26 -38.47 15.02 19.91
N PHE A 27 -38.45 14.93 18.57
CA PHE A 27 -39.13 15.88 17.68
C PHE A 27 -40.33 15.29 16.90
N GLY A 28 -40.36 13.98 16.66
CA GLY A 28 -41.38 13.33 15.84
C GLY A 28 -42.55 12.73 16.63
N TYR A 29 -42.33 12.40 17.91
CA TYR A 29 -43.31 11.70 18.74
C TYR A 29 -44.15 12.61 19.65
N PHE A 30 -43.81 13.90 19.75
CA PHE A 30 -44.48 14.85 20.65
C PHE A 30 -45.86 15.31 20.16
N GLU A 31 -46.13 15.28 18.85
CA GLU A 31 -47.41 15.73 18.27
C GLU A 31 -48.47 14.62 18.07
N VAL A 32 -48.09 13.34 18.13
CA VAL A 32 -48.93 12.23 17.60
C VAL A 32 -49.67 11.42 18.68
N LEU A 33 -49.21 11.41 19.93
CA LEU A 33 -49.85 10.64 21.01
C LEU A 33 -50.12 11.48 22.26
N ASP A 34 -51.37 11.92 22.37
CA ASP A 34 -51.98 12.54 23.56
C ASP A 34 -52.27 11.49 24.66
N SER A 35 -51.36 10.53 24.85
CA SER A 35 -51.49 9.48 25.85
C SER A 35 -50.49 9.71 26.99
N ASN A 36 -51.01 10.08 28.16
CA ASN A 36 -50.23 10.35 29.39
C ASN A 36 -49.29 9.21 29.82
N ILE A 37 -49.47 7.99 29.30
CA ILE A 37 -48.67 6.81 29.67
C ILE A 37 -47.27 6.83 29.04
N PHE A 38 -47.10 7.41 27.84
CA PHE A 38 -45.81 7.42 27.15
C PHE A 38 -44.97 8.67 27.46
N LYS A 39 -45.61 9.80 27.79
CA LYS A 39 -44.91 11.05 28.13
C LYS A 39 -43.89 10.86 29.27
N ASP A 40 -44.23 10.09 30.29
CA ASP A 40 -43.39 9.90 31.48
C ASP A 40 -42.15 9.01 31.23
N HIS A 41 -42.08 8.32 30.09
CA HIS A 41 -40.97 7.41 29.76
C HIS A 41 -40.17 7.81 28.51
N ILE A 42 -40.60 8.84 27.76
CA ILE A 42 -39.89 9.30 26.55
C ILE A 42 -38.46 9.73 26.90
N ASP A 43 -38.26 10.47 28.00
CA ASP A 43 -36.93 10.89 28.45
C ASP A 43 -36.00 9.71 28.74
N PHE A 44 -36.55 8.60 29.27
CA PHE A 44 -35.79 7.39 29.51
C PHE A 44 -35.32 6.75 28.19
N TYR A 45 -36.19 6.65 27.18
CA TYR A 45 -35.83 6.10 25.87
C TYR A 45 -34.88 6.99 25.07
N ILE A 46 -35.04 8.32 25.16
CA ILE A 46 -34.10 9.29 24.58
C ILE A 46 -32.71 9.11 25.21
N ASN A 47 -32.63 9.05 26.54
CA ASN A 47 -31.36 8.89 27.25
C ASN A 47 -30.68 7.55 26.95
N ILE A 48 -31.42 6.45 26.85
CA ILE A 48 -30.86 5.17 26.41
C ILE A 48 -30.33 5.27 24.98
N SER A 49 -31.08 5.88 24.07
CA SER A 49 -30.69 5.99 22.66
C SER A 49 -29.43 6.84 22.49
N LEU A 50 -29.33 7.96 23.22
CA LEU A 50 -28.14 8.80 23.27
C LEU A 50 -26.95 8.09 23.95
N GLY A 51 -27.18 7.33 25.01
CA GLY A 51 -26.13 6.54 25.67
C GLY A 51 -25.55 5.47 24.75
N VAL A 52 -26.42 4.74 24.02
CA VAL A 52 -26.03 3.74 23.02
C VAL A 52 -25.28 4.41 21.87
N PHE A 53 -25.75 5.56 21.38
CA PHE A 53 -25.03 6.36 20.38
C PHE A 53 -23.63 6.77 20.85
N CYS A 54 -23.50 7.32 22.06
CA CYS A 54 -22.21 7.71 22.64
C CYS A 54 -21.26 6.52 22.76
N SER A 55 -21.74 5.34 23.16
CA SER A 55 -20.93 4.12 23.19
C SER A 55 -20.47 3.69 21.79
N GLY A 56 -21.33 3.85 20.77
CA GLY A 56 -20.98 3.61 19.37
C GLY A 56 -19.86 4.54 18.89
N ILE A 57 -19.91 5.82 19.24
CA ILE A 57 -18.85 6.80 18.93
C ILE A 57 -17.53 6.40 19.59
N LEU A 58 -17.56 5.97 20.85
CA LEU A 58 -16.36 5.55 21.59
C LEU A 58 -15.65 4.36 20.94
N VAL A 59 -16.37 3.50 20.21
CA VAL A 59 -15.76 2.43 19.41
C VAL A 59 -15.37 2.94 18.03
N LEU A 60 -16.21 3.76 17.40
CA LEU A 60 -16.02 4.24 16.03
C LEU A 60 -14.77 5.12 15.88
N ILE A 61 -14.59 6.12 16.74
CA ILE A 61 -13.47 7.08 16.63
C ILE A 61 -12.11 6.36 16.73
N PRO A 62 -11.81 5.57 17.78
CA PRO A 62 -10.55 4.84 17.86
C PRO A 62 -10.35 3.88 16.69
N THR A 63 -11.41 3.23 16.21
CA THR A 63 -11.31 2.32 15.06
C THR A 63 -10.97 3.07 13.77
N ILE A 64 -11.53 4.27 13.54
CA ILE A 64 -11.16 5.14 12.41
C ILE A 64 -9.69 5.56 12.52
N VAL A 65 -9.26 6.03 13.69
CA VAL A 65 -7.87 6.45 13.93
C VAL A 65 -6.90 5.29 13.71
N GLN A 66 -7.21 4.12 14.23
CA GLN A 66 -6.42 2.91 14.03
C GLN A 66 -6.36 2.54 12.54
N TYR A 67 -7.49 2.56 11.84
CA TYR A 67 -7.54 2.25 10.41
C TYR A 67 -6.68 3.21 9.57
N LEU A 68 -6.76 4.52 9.83
CA LEU A 68 -5.95 5.52 9.12
C LEU A 68 -4.46 5.35 9.43
N THR A 69 -4.11 5.03 10.68
CA THR A 69 -2.73 4.79 11.10
C THR A 69 -2.15 3.54 10.43
N GLU A 70 -2.90 2.43 10.41
CA GLU A 70 -2.51 1.19 9.71
C GLU A 70 -2.34 1.44 8.22
N LYS A 71 -3.27 2.18 7.58
CA LYS A 71 -3.22 2.53 6.15
C LYS A 71 -1.96 3.34 5.83
N LYS A 72 -1.65 4.34 6.66
CA LYS A 72 -0.46 5.18 6.50
C LYS A 72 0.82 4.36 6.65
N ARG A 73 0.90 3.52 7.69
CA ARG A 73 2.05 2.64 7.93
C ARG A 73 2.29 1.69 6.75
N TYR A 74 1.22 1.12 6.19
CA TYR A 74 1.29 0.27 5.01
C TYR A 74 1.94 1.02 3.82
N TYR A 75 1.46 2.21 3.46
CA TYR A 75 2.03 2.94 2.33
C TYR A 75 3.49 3.32 2.55
N ILE A 76 3.87 3.71 3.77
CA ILE A 76 5.27 4.02 4.08
C ILE A 76 6.16 2.78 3.88
N GLU A 77 5.73 1.62 4.39
CA GLU A 77 6.50 0.38 4.29
C GLU A 77 6.62 -0.09 2.83
N MET A 78 5.50 -0.09 2.09
CA MET A 78 5.48 -0.44 0.67
C MET A 78 6.39 0.47 -0.15
N HIS A 79 6.31 1.77 0.06
CA HIS A 79 7.17 2.73 -0.64
C HIS A 79 8.64 2.57 -0.27
N ARG A 80 8.97 2.25 0.99
CA ARG A 80 10.35 1.95 1.39
C ARG A 80 10.91 0.72 0.66
N LEU A 81 10.16 -0.38 0.66
CA LEU A 81 10.54 -1.62 -0.03
C LEU A 81 10.65 -1.40 -1.55
N ALA A 82 9.68 -0.70 -2.14
CA ALA A 82 9.70 -0.35 -3.55
C ALA A 82 10.93 0.48 -3.92
N ASN A 83 11.25 1.51 -3.12
CA ASN A 83 12.41 2.36 -3.37
C ASN A 83 13.71 1.58 -3.27
N TYR A 84 13.82 0.70 -2.28
CA TYR A 84 15.00 -0.16 -2.11
C TYR A 84 15.18 -1.12 -3.28
N ALA A 85 14.12 -1.83 -3.70
CA ALA A 85 14.17 -2.71 -4.86
C ALA A 85 14.55 -1.96 -6.15
N LEU A 86 14.02 -0.76 -6.37
CA LEU A 86 14.40 0.08 -7.51
C LEU A 86 15.86 0.49 -7.46
N SER A 87 16.38 0.83 -6.27
CA SER A 87 17.79 1.22 -6.08
C SER A 87 18.74 0.07 -6.42
N GLU A 88 18.46 -1.12 -5.89
CA GLU A 88 19.25 -2.32 -6.19
C GLU A 88 19.21 -2.65 -7.70
N ALA A 89 18.04 -2.52 -8.33
CA ALA A 89 17.91 -2.73 -9.77
C ALA A 89 18.72 -1.72 -10.60
N VAL A 90 18.75 -0.44 -10.20
CA VAL A 90 19.56 0.59 -10.86
C VAL A 90 21.06 0.30 -10.71
N GLU A 91 21.51 -0.17 -9.55
CA GLU A 91 22.91 -0.58 -9.34
C GLU A 91 23.28 -1.79 -10.19
N ILE A 92 22.41 -2.81 -10.28
CA ILE A 92 22.62 -3.96 -11.17
C ILE A 92 22.79 -3.50 -12.62
N ILE A 93 21.92 -2.60 -13.11
CA ILE A 93 22.01 -2.06 -14.48
C ILE A 93 23.34 -1.30 -14.66
N ARG A 94 23.75 -0.50 -13.67
CA ARG A 94 25.03 0.23 -13.71
C ARG A 94 26.22 -0.73 -13.79
N CYS A 95 26.23 -1.80 -13.00
CA CYS A 95 27.28 -2.81 -13.05
C CYS A 95 27.32 -3.56 -14.38
N MET A 96 26.16 -3.87 -14.97
CA MET A 96 26.06 -4.42 -16.33
C MET A 96 26.62 -3.46 -17.39
N ASP A 97 26.45 -2.15 -17.20
CA ASP A 97 27.00 -1.13 -18.10
C ASP A 97 28.52 -1.02 -18.02
N GLU A 98 29.08 -1.12 -16.81
CA GLU A 98 30.51 -0.98 -16.56
C GLU A 98 31.29 -2.28 -16.85
N TYR A 99 30.61 -3.39 -17.20
CA TYR A 99 31.18 -4.74 -17.26
C TYR A 99 32.02 -5.09 -16.03
N SER A 100 31.62 -4.56 -14.87
CA SER A 100 32.33 -4.81 -13.62
C SER A 100 32.18 -6.30 -13.24
N GLN A 101 33.29 -6.94 -12.88
CA GLN A 101 33.30 -8.33 -12.36
C GLN A 101 33.27 -8.36 -10.83
N ASP A 102 32.86 -7.27 -10.20
CA ASP A 102 32.91 -7.15 -8.75
C ASP A 102 31.92 -8.13 -8.09
N ASP A 103 32.41 -8.88 -7.09
CA ASP A 103 31.62 -9.87 -6.33
C ASP A 103 30.40 -9.21 -5.64
N SER A 104 30.43 -7.88 -5.49
CA SER A 104 29.34 -7.04 -5.00
C SER A 104 28.04 -7.17 -5.83
N ILE A 105 28.12 -7.50 -7.13
CA ILE A 105 26.96 -7.66 -8.01
C ILE A 105 26.05 -8.78 -7.53
N PHE A 106 26.62 -9.91 -7.09
CA PHE A 106 25.83 -11.03 -6.58
C PHE A 106 25.05 -10.62 -5.33
N SER A 107 25.66 -9.80 -4.46
CA SER A 107 24.97 -9.26 -3.30
C SER A 107 23.80 -8.36 -3.69
N HIS A 108 23.95 -7.50 -4.70
CA HIS A 108 22.87 -6.65 -5.19
C HIS A 108 21.69 -7.47 -5.74
N PHE A 109 21.97 -8.55 -6.48
CA PHE A 109 20.94 -9.46 -6.98
C PHE A 109 20.17 -10.18 -5.86
N GLU A 110 20.87 -10.72 -4.86
CA GLU A 110 20.21 -11.39 -3.74
C GLU A 110 19.40 -10.39 -2.89
N ASN A 111 19.94 -9.20 -2.64
CA ASN A 111 19.22 -8.13 -1.94
C ASN A 111 17.96 -7.71 -2.70
N PHE A 112 18.07 -7.50 -4.01
CA PHE A 112 16.92 -7.21 -4.88
C PHE A 112 15.87 -8.33 -4.78
N ARG A 113 16.28 -9.59 -4.86
CA ARG A 113 15.36 -10.74 -4.84
C ARG A 113 14.65 -10.89 -3.49
N LEU A 114 15.37 -10.71 -2.38
CA LEU A 114 14.79 -10.72 -1.04
C LEU A 114 13.80 -9.57 -0.88
N CYS A 115 14.18 -8.35 -1.28
CA CYS A 115 13.31 -7.19 -1.20
C CYS A 115 12.07 -7.33 -2.09
N TYR A 116 12.22 -7.89 -3.30
CA TYR A 116 11.11 -8.15 -4.19
C TYR A 116 10.11 -9.17 -3.59
N LYS A 117 10.60 -10.26 -3.01
CA LYS A 117 9.75 -11.24 -2.32
C LYS A 117 8.98 -10.59 -1.17
N GLU A 118 9.66 -9.77 -0.37
CA GLU A 118 9.02 -9.04 0.73
C GLU A 118 7.98 -8.03 0.21
N LEU A 119 8.30 -7.29 -0.86
CA LEU A 119 7.37 -6.37 -1.52
C LEU A 119 6.10 -7.09 -2.00
N ILE A 120 6.24 -8.24 -2.65
CA ILE A 120 5.10 -9.06 -3.10
C ILE A 120 4.33 -9.64 -1.92
N TYR A 121 5.01 -10.09 -0.88
CA TYR A 121 4.37 -10.59 0.34
C TYR A 121 3.51 -9.52 1.00
N GLN A 122 4.09 -8.35 1.27
CA GLN A 122 3.36 -7.20 1.82
C GLN A 122 2.23 -6.79 0.89
N TYR A 123 2.47 -6.68 -0.41
CA TYR A 123 1.41 -6.38 -1.37
C TYR A 123 0.27 -7.40 -1.27
N SER A 124 0.55 -8.70 -1.24
CA SER A 124 -0.48 -9.76 -1.19
C SER A 124 -1.33 -9.73 0.08
N LEU A 125 -0.74 -9.38 1.23
CA LEU A 125 -1.47 -9.22 2.50
C LEU A 125 -2.52 -8.09 2.43
N PHE A 126 -2.28 -7.09 1.57
CA PHE A 126 -3.07 -5.86 1.51
C PHE A 126 -3.74 -5.58 0.14
N ALA A 127 -3.49 -6.41 -0.88
CA ALA A 127 -3.92 -6.20 -2.28
C ALA A 127 -5.45 -6.15 -2.48
N TYR A 128 -6.23 -6.67 -1.53
CA TYR A 128 -7.69 -6.72 -1.62
C TYR A 128 -8.40 -5.49 -1.04
N PHE A 129 -7.67 -4.41 -0.72
CA PHE A 129 -8.23 -3.31 0.08
C PHE A 129 -8.24 -1.94 -0.58
N PHE A 130 -7.31 -1.65 -1.50
CA PHE A 130 -7.00 -0.28 -1.91
C PHE A 130 -6.93 -0.04 -3.41
N ARG A 131 -7.64 -0.81 -4.25
CA ARG A 131 -7.50 -0.78 -5.72
C ARG A 131 -7.83 0.53 -6.48
N LEU A 132 -7.96 1.68 -5.81
CA LEU A 132 -8.45 2.92 -6.42
C LEU A 132 -7.59 4.17 -6.17
N SER A 133 -6.59 4.15 -5.28
CA SER A 133 -5.78 5.36 -5.03
C SER A 133 -4.61 5.51 -6.02
N GLN A 134 -4.14 6.75 -6.23
CA GLN A 134 -2.93 7.00 -7.03
C GLN A 134 -1.69 6.30 -6.46
N ARG A 135 -1.62 6.13 -5.13
CA ARG A 135 -0.52 5.42 -4.46
C ARG A 135 -0.49 3.95 -4.84
N ASP A 136 -1.65 3.32 -4.90
CA ASP A 136 -1.76 1.91 -5.27
C ASP A 136 -1.37 1.70 -6.74
N LYS A 137 -1.76 2.63 -7.63
CA LYS A 137 -1.31 2.60 -9.03
C LYS A 137 0.21 2.73 -9.16
N LEU A 138 0.84 3.56 -8.33
CA LEU A 138 2.30 3.68 -8.29
C LEU A 138 2.95 2.38 -7.85
N ILE A 139 2.47 1.78 -6.74
CA ILE A 139 2.94 0.49 -6.24
C ILE A 139 2.79 -0.60 -7.31
N ASP A 140 1.61 -0.71 -7.95
CA ASP A 140 1.34 -1.68 -9.01
C ASP A 140 2.30 -1.50 -10.20
N SER A 141 2.56 -0.25 -10.58
CA SER A 141 3.49 0.08 -11.68
C SER A 141 4.91 -0.36 -11.35
N VAL A 142 5.37 -0.11 -10.12
CA VAL A 142 6.70 -0.54 -9.65
C VAL A 142 6.79 -2.06 -9.60
N ILE A 143 5.80 -2.75 -9.03
CA ILE A 143 5.75 -4.22 -8.99
C ILE A 143 5.79 -4.79 -10.41
N SER A 144 5.02 -4.24 -11.34
CA SER A 144 5.00 -4.69 -12.73
C SER A 144 6.38 -4.56 -13.39
N GLN A 145 7.07 -3.43 -13.19
CA GLN A 145 8.35 -3.18 -13.83
C GLN A 145 9.49 -3.97 -13.19
N THR A 146 9.51 -4.09 -11.86
CA THR A 146 10.46 -4.94 -11.13
C THR A 146 10.26 -6.42 -11.47
N MET A 147 9.02 -6.88 -11.69
CA MET A 147 8.73 -8.23 -12.18
C MET A 147 9.26 -8.46 -13.61
N LYS A 148 9.11 -7.50 -14.52
CA LYS A 148 9.71 -7.63 -15.85
C LYS A 148 11.23 -7.70 -15.76
N PHE A 149 11.84 -6.87 -14.91
CA PHE A 149 13.27 -6.88 -14.69
C PHE A 149 13.77 -8.22 -14.17
N ILE A 150 13.13 -8.79 -13.13
CA ILE A 150 13.57 -10.09 -12.57
C ILE A 150 13.45 -11.22 -13.60
N LEU A 151 12.38 -11.24 -14.40
CA LEU A 151 12.20 -12.25 -15.46
C LEU A 151 13.30 -12.18 -16.52
N ILE A 152 13.69 -10.97 -16.94
CA ILE A 152 14.78 -10.81 -17.91
C ILE A 152 16.11 -11.29 -17.31
N GLN A 153 16.35 -11.00 -16.02
CA GLN A 153 17.57 -11.45 -15.33
C GLN A 153 17.62 -12.97 -15.17
N GLU A 154 16.48 -13.60 -14.86
CA GLU A 154 16.37 -15.06 -14.83
C GLU A 154 16.64 -15.69 -16.20
N GLU A 155 16.17 -15.05 -17.28
CA GLU A 155 16.42 -15.52 -18.64
C GLU A 155 17.91 -15.39 -19.02
N LEU A 156 18.56 -14.25 -18.71
CA LEU A 156 20.02 -14.11 -18.88
C LEU A 156 20.80 -15.18 -18.12
N LEU A 157 20.36 -15.53 -16.91
CA LEU A 157 20.98 -16.59 -16.10
C LEU A 157 20.82 -17.97 -16.75
N LYS A 158 19.70 -18.25 -17.42
CA LYS A 158 19.54 -19.49 -18.21
C LYS A 158 20.50 -19.52 -19.40
N TYR A 159 20.62 -18.41 -20.14
CA TYR A 159 21.58 -18.30 -21.24
C TYR A 159 23.03 -18.50 -20.75
N CYS A 160 23.38 -17.95 -19.59
CA CYS A 160 24.70 -18.17 -18.97
C CYS A 160 24.95 -19.65 -18.66
N LYS A 161 23.95 -20.40 -18.18
CA LYS A 161 24.07 -21.85 -17.95
C LYS A 161 24.24 -22.62 -19.26
N GLN A 162 23.45 -22.31 -20.28
CA GLN A 162 23.57 -22.92 -21.60
C GLN A 162 24.95 -22.68 -22.23
N LEU A 163 25.53 -21.50 -22.03
CA LEU A 163 26.90 -21.21 -22.46
C LEU A 163 27.92 -22.10 -21.74
N LYS A 164 27.80 -22.24 -20.41
CA LYS A 164 28.67 -23.12 -19.61
C LYS A 164 28.57 -24.59 -20.01
N GLU A 165 27.39 -25.02 -20.43
CA GLU A 165 27.11 -26.38 -20.92
C GLU A 165 27.51 -26.58 -22.39
N GLY A 166 27.97 -25.53 -23.09
CA GLY A 166 28.37 -25.58 -24.49
C GLY A 166 27.19 -25.70 -25.48
N ILE A 167 25.96 -25.46 -25.02
CA ILE A 167 24.73 -25.54 -25.82
C ILE A 167 24.64 -24.35 -26.78
N ILE A 168 25.10 -23.18 -26.35
CA ILE A 168 25.16 -21.96 -27.16
C ILE A 168 26.60 -21.46 -27.26
N SER A 169 26.90 -20.74 -28.33
CA SER A 169 28.20 -20.10 -28.52
C SER A 169 28.34 -18.81 -27.71
N GLU A 170 29.59 -18.42 -27.43
CA GLU A 170 29.89 -17.13 -26.77
C GLU A 170 29.39 -15.94 -27.59
N ASN A 171 29.45 -16.02 -28.92
CA ASN A 171 28.93 -15.00 -29.82
C ASN A 171 27.40 -14.84 -29.74
N GLU A 172 26.66 -15.94 -29.60
CA GLU A 172 25.21 -15.90 -29.41
C GLU A 172 24.85 -15.27 -28.07
N TYR A 173 25.52 -15.71 -26.99
CA TYR A 173 25.35 -15.13 -25.67
C TYR A 173 25.62 -13.61 -25.67
N LYS A 174 26.72 -13.19 -26.27
CA LYS A 174 27.12 -11.77 -26.32
C LYS A 174 26.09 -10.91 -27.05
N LYS A 175 25.58 -11.37 -28.20
CA LYS A 175 24.51 -10.66 -28.94
C LYS A 175 23.25 -10.48 -28.08
N CYS A 176 22.82 -11.54 -27.40
CA CYS A 176 21.65 -11.48 -26.52
C CYS A 176 21.90 -10.54 -25.33
N PHE A 177 23.06 -10.64 -24.69
CA PHE A 177 23.45 -9.79 -23.57
C PHE A 177 23.45 -8.31 -23.95
N ASP A 178 24.05 -7.96 -25.09
CA ASP A 178 24.15 -6.56 -25.55
C ASP A 178 22.75 -5.97 -25.85
N ILE A 179 21.83 -6.76 -26.43
CA ILE A 179 20.43 -6.34 -26.65
C ILE A 179 19.73 -6.07 -25.31
N VAL A 180 19.85 -7.01 -24.37
CA VAL A 180 19.21 -6.88 -23.05
C VAL A 180 19.78 -5.69 -22.29
N ARG A 181 21.10 -5.54 -22.25
CA ARG A 181 21.79 -4.41 -21.65
C ARG A 181 21.27 -3.09 -22.24
N GLY A 182 21.21 -2.98 -23.57
CA GLY A 182 20.71 -1.79 -24.24
C GLY A 182 19.26 -1.44 -23.84
N GLN A 183 18.39 -2.43 -23.70
CA GLN A 183 17.02 -2.23 -23.23
C GLN A 183 16.96 -1.81 -21.75
N MET A 184 17.79 -2.42 -20.89
CA MET A 184 17.83 -2.10 -19.47
C MET A 184 18.33 -0.68 -19.21
N SER A 185 19.41 -0.27 -19.88
CA SER A 185 20.00 1.06 -19.66
C SER A 185 19.15 2.18 -20.26
N ASN A 186 18.48 1.96 -21.40
CA ASN A 186 17.71 3.00 -22.08
C ASN A 186 16.26 3.14 -21.56
N SER A 187 15.62 2.03 -21.15
CA SER A 187 14.22 2.05 -20.70
C SER A 187 14.12 1.90 -19.18
N PHE A 188 14.56 0.75 -18.65
CA PHE A 188 14.32 0.40 -17.25
C PHE A 188 14.97 1.38 -16.28
N LYS A 189 16.24 1.75 -16.52
CA LYS A 189 16.96 2.70 -15.64
C LYS A 189 16.21 4.03 -15.52
N LYS A 190 15.75 4.60 -16.63
CA LYS A 190 15.01 5.87 -16.66
C LYS A 190 13.67 5.76 -15.91
N ASP A 191 12.94 4.68 -16.15
CA ASP A 191 11.66 4.44 -15.46
C ASP A 191 11.86 4.22 -13.97
N PHE A 192 12.87 3.46 -13.56
CA PHE A 192 13.19 3.21 -12.15
C PHE A 192 13.54 4.49 -11.42
N VAL A 193 14.44 5.32 -11.96
CA VAL A 193 14.78 6.63 -11.37
C VAL A 193 13.56 7.52 -11.27
N LYS A 194 12.70 7.54 -12.29
CA LYS A 194 11.43 8.29 -12.27
C LYS A 194 10.51 7.80 -11.14
N TYR A 195 10.36 6.48 -10.97
CA TYR A 195 9.53 5.92 -9.89
C TYR A 195 10.11 6.21 -8.51
N GLN A 196 11.44 6.14 -8.34
CA GLN A 196 12.10 6.53 -7.08
C GLN A 196 11.75 7.97 -6.69
N GLY A 197 11.84 8.92 -7.64
CA GLY A 197 11.46 10.31 -7.38
C GLY A 197 9.98 10.47 -7.01
N MET A 198 9.07 9.73 -7.66
CA MET A 198 7.65 9.73 -7.29
C MET A 198 7.39 9.17 -5.90
N ILE A 199 8.10 8.09 -5.54
CA ILE A 199 8.01 7.46 -4.23
C ILE A 199 8.51 8.41 -3.14
N GLU A 200 9.66 9.04 -3.33
CA GLU A 200 10.23 9.99 -2.36
C GLU A 200 9.30 11.17 -2.10
N MET A 201 8.71 11.72 -3.16
CA MET A 201 7.70 12.78 -3.03
C MET A 201 6.50 12.34 -2.18
N ASP A 202 5.98 11.13 -2.40
CA ASP A 202 4.81 10.65 -1.65
C ASP A 202 5.17 10.26 -0.20
N ILE A 203 6.36 9.68 0.05
CA ILE A 203 6.87 9.46 1.41
C ILE A 203 6.97 10.80 2.15
N MET A 204 7.54 11.84 1.51
CA MET A 204 7.64 13.17 2.12
C MET A 204 6.27 13.78 2.43
N ALA A 205 5.27 13.59 1.56
CA ALA A 205 3.90 14.00 1.83
C ALA A 205 3.31 13.24 3.05
N LEU A 206 3.48 11.92 3.09
CA LEU A 206 3.03 11.06 4.20
C LEU A 206 3.70 11.43 5.53
N ILE A 207 4.97 11.84 5.51
CA ILE A 207 5.71 12.24 6.72
C ILE A 207 5.38 13.68 7.12
N LYS A 208 5.21 14.62 6.17
CA LYS A 208 4.84 16.02 6.46
C LYS A 208 3.48 16.14 7.15
N ASP A 209 2.54 15.22 6.88
CA ASP A 209 1.29 15.08 7.64
C ASP A 209 1.50 14.79 9.15
N LYS A 210 2.73 14.57 9.63
CA LYS A 210 3.05 14.55 11.08
C LYS A 210 3.10 15.93 11.71
N LYS A 211 3.20 17.01 10.92
CA LYS A 211 2.77 18.33 11.39
C LYS A 211 1.25 18.38 11.30
N ILE A 212 0.57 17.46 11.99
CA ILE A 212 -0.63 17.89 12.71
C ILE A 212 -0.09 19.02 13.58
N GLU A 213 -0.45 20.23 13.15
CA GLU A 213 -0.33 21.45 13.92
C GLU A 213 -0.52 21.07 15.37
N LYS A 214 0.45 21.44 16.20
CA LYS A 214 0.19 21.58 17.63
C LYS A 214 -0.99 22.55 17.70
N TYR A 215 -2.21 22.02 17.70
CA TYR A 215 -3.41 22.71 18.12
C TYR A 215 -3.20 22.92 19.62
N PHE A 216 -2.45 23.97 19.92
CA PHE A 216 -2.71 24.83 21.05
C PHE A 216 -3.99 25.62 20.76
#